data_AF-A0AAD8TKD7-F1
#
_entry.id   AF-A0AAD8TKD7-F1
#
_cell.length_a   1.000
_cell.length_b   1.000
_cell.length_c   1.000
_cell.angle_alpha   90.00
_cell.angle_beta   90.00
_cell.angle_gamma   90.00
#
_symmetry.space_group_name_H-M   'P 1'
#
loop_
_entity.id
_entity.type
_entity.pdbx_description
1 polymer ?
#
loop_
_entity_poly.entity_id
_entity_poly.type
_entity_poly.pdbx_seq_one_letter_code
_entity_poly.pdbx_strand_id
1 'polypeptide(L)'
;MTPTLQDVSMILGLPIQGEPLCMNTASDGWRQQVEALIGRAPPLPADPKARAPAGAAFSWIRLNFGQCPEGANRDTLRTYTRVYLWYMISRTLFADSGGKLAHWCWLKALTVLEHR
;
A
#
# COMPACT_ATOMS: atom_id res chain seq x y z
N MET A 1 -18.70 0.70 16.57
CA MET A 1 -17.66 1.57 17.15
C MET A 1 -16.53 1.66 16.16
N THR A 2 -16.07 2.86 15.83
CA THR A 2 -14.94 3.10 14.91
C THR A 2 -13.76 3.57 15.74
N PRO A 3 -12.57 2.96 15.62
CA PRO A 3 -11.40 3.40 16.38
C PRO A 3 -11.06 4.85 16.03
N THR A 4 -10.76 5.67 17.03
CA THR A 4 -10.29 7.05 16.85
C THR A 4 -8.78 7.08 16.64
N LEU A 5 -8.25 8.20 16.15
CA LEU A 5 -6.80 8.37 16.08
C LEU A 5 -6.16 8.25 17.48
N GLN A 6 -6.82 8.76 18.53
CA GLN A 6 -6.33 8.64 19.90
C GLN A 6 -6.17 7.18 20.34
N ASP A 7 -7.11 6.31 19.98
CA ASP A 7 -7.02 4.87 20.25
C ASP A 7 -5.82 4.25 19.50
N VAL A 8 -5.60 4.63 18.24
CA VAL A 8 -4.46 4.17 17.44
C VAL A 8 -3.12 4.61 18.06
N SER A 9 -3.03 5.87 18.53
CA SER A 9 -1.85 6.39 19.23
C SER A 9 -1.56 5.60 20.49
N MET A 10 -2.60 5.29 21.28
CA MET A 10 -2.49 4.49 22.49
C MET A 10 -2.01 3.05 22.20
N ILE A 11 -2.55 2.42 21.15
CA ILE A 11 -2.17 1.05 20.76
C ILE A 11 -0.72 0.98 20.27
N LEU A 12 -0.29 1.95 19.48
CA LEU A 12 1.04 1.95 18.87
C LEU A 12 2.12 2.57 19.77
N GLY A 13 1.74 3.32 20.80
CA GLY A 13 2.67 4.12 21.61
C GLY A 13 3.33 5.25 20.82
N LEU A 14 2.75 5.63 19.67
CA LEU A 14 3.30 6.66 18.78
C LEU A 14 2.47 7.95 18.91
N PRO A 15 3.12 9.12 19.07
CA PRO A 15 2.40 10.38 19.15
C PRO A 15 1.80 10.74 17.79
N ILE A 16 0.61 11.35 17.80
CA ILE A 16 0.03 11.93 16.58
C ILE A 16 0.56 13.35 16.47
N GLN A 17 1.45 13.57 15.51
CA GLN A 17 2.08 14.87 15.25
C GLN A 17 2.13 15.15 13.74
N GLY A 18 2.22 16.43 13.39
CA GLY A 18 2.39 16.90 12.03
C GLY A 18 1.10 17.16 11.27
N GLU A 19 1.26 17.56 10.01
CA GLU A 19 0.15 17.92 9.12
C GLU A 19 -0.58 16.69 8.59
N PRO A 20 -1.92 16.72 8.52
CA PRO A 20 -2.69 15.60 7.98
C PRO A 20 -2.26 15.26 6.55
N LEU A 21 -2.33 13.97 6.24
CA LEU A 21 -2.14 13.49 4.87
C LEU A 21 -3.44 13.70 4.09
N CYS A 22 -3.51 14.81 3.35
CA CYS A 22 -4.60 15.09 2.42
C CYS A 22 -4.22 14.62 1.02
N MET A 23 -4.99 13.69 0.45
CA MET A 23 -4.73 13.15 -0.89
C MET A 23 -6.02 12.72 -1.60
N ASN A 24 -6.02 12.80 -2.93
CA ASN A 24 -7.11 12.27 -3.75
C ASN A 24 -7.05 10.73 -3.80
N THR A 25 -8.13 10.06 -3.40
CA THR A 25 -8.27 8.60 -3.35
C THR A 25 -8.87 7.97 -4.62
N ALA A 26 -9.10 8.76 -5.68
CA ALA A 26 -9.54 8.27 -6.98
C ALA A 26 -8.61 7.16 -7.50
N SER A 27 -9.23 6.14 -8.09
CA SER A 27 -8.58 4.92 -8.55
C SER A 27 -8.43 4.85 -10.07
N ASP A 28 -8.72 5.93 -10.79
CA ASP A 28 -8.54 5.95 -12.24
C ASP A 28 -7.07 5.75 -12.61
N GLY A 29 -6.80 4.77 -13.49
CA GLY A 29 -5.44 4.41 -13.88
C GLY A 29 -4.58 3.85 -12.74
N TRP A 30 -5.17 3.41 -11.61
CA TRP A 30 -4.40 2.97 -10.44
C TRP A 30 -3.39 1.87 -10.78
N ARG A 31 -3.76 0.95 -11.68
CA ARG A 31 -2.94 -0.20 -12.02
C ARG A 31 -1.67 0.21 -12.78
N GLN A 32 -1.81 1.12 -13.75
CA GLN A 32 -0.67 1.67 -14.47
C GLN A 32 0.25 2.45 -13.53
N GLN A 33 -0.31 3.15 -12.55
CA GLN A 33 0.48 3.86 -11.54
C GLN A 33 1.20 2.90 -10.60
N VAL A 34 0.57 1.82 -10.17
CA VAL A 34 1.25 0.75 -9.40
C VAL A 34 2.41 0.21 -10.22
N GLU A 35 2.20 -0.15 -11.48
CA GLU A 35 3.26 -0.64 -12.36
C GLU A 35 4.41 0.36 -12.53
N ALA A 36 4.11 1.64 -12.69
CA ALA A 36 5.13 2.69 -12.76
C ALA A 36 5.92 2.84 -11.45
N LEU A 37 5.28 2.64 -10.28
CA LEU A 37 5.91 2.82 -8.97
C LEU A 37 6.71 1.62 -8.48
N ILE A 38 6.31 0.40 -8.85
CA ILE A 38 6.91 -0.84 -8.33
C ILE A 38 7.34 -1.84 -9.42
N GLY A 39 7.20 -1.47 -10.69
CA GLY A 39 7.61 -2.27 -11.85
C GLY A 39 6.70 -3.47 -12.16
N ARG A 40 5.58 -3.65 -11.43
CA ARG A 40 4.66 -4.78 -11.61
C ARG A 40 3.22 -4.38 -11.34
N ALA A 41 2.31 -4.81 -12.20
CA ALA A 41 0.87 -4.67 -11.98
C ALA A 41 0.25 -5.95 -11.37
N PRO A 42 -0.69 -5.83 -10.41
CA PRO A 42 -1.50 -6.95 -9.97
C PRO A 42 -2.30 -7.57 -11.13
N PRO A 43 -2.65 -8.87 -11.10
CA PRO A 43 -3.37 -9.54 -12.18
C PRO A 43 -4.76 -8.92 -12.41
N LEU A 44 -5.27 -9.02 -13.65
CA LEU A 44 -6.68 -8.69 -13.92
C LEU A 44 -7.56 -9.77 -13.26
N PRO A 45 -8.79 -9.41 -12.84
CA PRO A 45 -9.76 -10.41 -12.43
C PRO A 45 -10.03 -11.39 -13.57
N ALA A 46 -10.23 -12.66 -13.23
CA ALA A 46 -10.48 -13.73 -14.20
C ALA A 46 -11.82 -13.53 -14.95
N ASP A 47 -12.79 -12.88 -14.30
CA ASP A 47 -14.03 -12.44 -14.93
C ASP A 47 -13.88 -11.00 -15.45
N PRO A 48 -13.94 -10.77 -16.77
CA PRO A 48 -13.90 -9.43 -17.36
C PRO A 48 -15.03 -8.50 -16.90
N LYS A 49 -16.14 -9.06 -16.39
CA LYS A 49 -17.27 -8.29 -15.85
C LYS A 49 -17.08 -7.92 -14.38
N ALA A 50 -16.15 -8.55 -13.67
CA ALA A 50 -15.86 -8.23 -12.29
C ALA A 50 -14.99 -6.96 -12.22
N ARG A 51 -15.46 -5.96 -11.45
CA ARG A 51 -14.65 -4.78 -11.19
C ARG A 51 -13.45 -5.19 -10.34
N ALA A 52 -12.24 -4.98 -10.85
CA ALA A 52 -11.02 -5.18 -10.09
C ALA A 52 -11.03 -4.22 -8.88
N PRO A 53 -10.88 -4.71 -7.64
CA PRO A 53 -10.69 -3.81 -6.50
C PRO A 53 -9.40 -3.03 -6.72
N ALA A 54 -9.39 -1.75 -6.35
CA ALA A 54 -8.25 -0.86 -6.55
C ALA A 54 -7.14 -1.19 -5.54
N GLY A 55 -6.34 -2.20 -5.83
CA GLY A 55 -5.32 -2.70 -4.92
C GLY A 55 -4.76 -4.06 -5.32
N ALA A 56 -3.87 -4.58 -4.48
CA ALA A 56 -3.23 -5.87 -4.69
C ALA A 56 -3.57 -6.83 -3.56
N ALA A 57 -3.78 -8.11 -3.88
CA ALA A 57 -3.92 -9.14 -2.86
C ALA A 57 -2.61 -9.27 -2.05
N PHE A 58 -2.73 -9.44 -0.73
CA PHE A 58 -1.56 -9.65 0.13
C PHE A 58 -0.75 -10.88 -0.28
N SER A 59 -1.41 -11.93 -0.80
CA SER A 59 -0.76 -13.11 -1.36
C SER A 59 0.09 -12.78 -2.59
N TRP A 60 -0.43 -11.92 -3.49
CA TRP A 60 0.31 -11.46 -4.67
C TRP A 60 1.52 -10.61 -4.27
N ILE A 61 1.38 -9.70 -3.31
CA ILE A 61 2.49 -8.89 -2.80
C ILE A 61 3.58 -9.81 -2.23
N ARG A 62 3.21 -10.76 -1.37
CA ARG A 62 4.18 -11.71 -0.79
C ARG A 62 4.84 -12.58 -1.85
N LEU A 63 4.10 -13.02 -2.87
CA LEU A 63 4.66 -13.85 -3.94
C LEU A 63 5.71 -13.08 -4.77
N ASN A 64 5.47 -11.80 -5.05
CA ASN A 64 6.33 -11.02 -5.96
C ASN A 64 7.43 -10.23 -5.22
N PHE A 65 7.19 -9.83 -3.98
CA PHE A 65 8.04 -8.94 -3.20
C PHE A 65 8.38 -9.47 -1.80
N GLY A 66 8.05 -10.73 -1.50
CA GLY A 66 8.30 -11.33 -0.19
C GLY A 66 9.78 -11.52 0.15
N GLN A 67 10.65 -11.57 -0.85
CA GLN A 67 12.09 -11.67 -0.67
C GLN A 67 12.80 -10.69 -1.61
N CYS A 68 13.58 -9.79 -1.03
CA CYS A 68 14.45 -8.89 -1.79
C CYS A 68 15.67 -9.67 -2.29
N PRO A 69 16.08 -9.54 -3.57
CA PRO A 69 17.28 -10.21 -4.08
C PRO A 69 18.54 -9.82 -3.29
N GLU A 70 19.43 -10.78 -3.08
CA GLU A 70 20.75 -10.49 -2.51
C GLU A 70 21.56 -9.60 -3.46
N GLY A 71 22.25 -8.60 -2.90
CA GLY A 71 23.00 -7.63 -3.70
C GLY A 71 22.12 -6.66 -4.50
N ALA A 72 20.83 -6.53 -4.17
CA ALA A 72 19.95 -5.56 -4.80
C ALA A 72 20.54 -4.14 -4.80
N ASN A 73 20.48 -3.48 -5.96
CA ASN A 73 20.88 -2.08 -6.06
C ASN A 73 19.91 -1.16 -5.30
N ARG A 74 20.30 0.11 -5.14
CA ARG A 74 19.51 1.09 -4.36
C ARG A 74 18.08 1.27 -4.88
N ASP A 75 17.87 1.24 -6.20
CA ASP A 75 16.54 1.42 -6.79
C ASP A 75 15.63 0.22 -6.51
N THR A 76 16.19 -0.98 -6.55
CA THR A 76 15.49 -2.22 -6.19
C THR A 76 15.15 -2.21 -4.71
N LEU A 77 16.11 -1.87 -3.84
CA LEU A 77 15.88 -1.74 -2.40
C LEU A 77 14.77 -0.73 -2.11
N ARG A 78 14.80 0.47 -2.73
CA ARG A 78 13.75 1.48 -2.58
C ARG A 78 12.38 0.94 -2.98
N THR A 79 12.31 0.21 -4.09
CA THR A 79 11.07 -0.42 -4.54
C THR A 79 10.54 -1.45 -3.53
N TYR A 80 11.41 -2.34 -3.03
CA TYR A 80 11.02 -3.33 -2.02
C TYR A 80 10.61 -2.68 -0.69
N THR A 81 11.32 -1.64 -0.24
CA THR A 81 10.94 -0.86 0.94
C THR A 81 9.58 -0.21 0.75
N ARG A 82 9.31 0.39 -0.41
CA ARG A 82 8.01 1.00 -0.72
C ARG A 82 6.89 -0.04 -0.68
N VAL A 83 7.09 -1.21 -1.28
CA VAL A 83 6.10 -2.31 -1.25
C VAL A 83 5.90 -2.85 0.18
N TYR A 84 6.97 -2.96 0.97
CA TYR A 84 6.89 -3.39 2.36
C TYR A 84 6.08 -2.40 3.21
N LEU A 85 6.35 -1.10 3.09
CA LEU A 85 5.57 -0.05 3.77
C LEU A 85 4.11 -0.08 3.34
N TRP A 86 3.84 -0.21 2.04
CA TRP A 86 2.47 -0.34 1.52
C TRP A 86 1.73 -1.53 2.14
N TYR A 87 2.39 -2.69 2.22
CA TYR A 87 1.86 -3.89 2.87
C TYR A 87 1.58 -3.65 4.35
N MET A 88 2.54 -3.08 5.09
CA MET A 88 2.45 -2.87 6.54
C MET A 88 1.35 -1.86 6.91
N ILE A 89 1.27 -0.74 6.18
CA ILE A 89 0.20 0.26 6.37
C ILE A 89 -1.17 -0.38 6.11
N SER A 90 -1.32 -1.11 5.00
CA SER A 90 -2.62 -1.68 4.61
C SER A 90 -3.06 -2.86 5.48
N ARG A 91 -2.12 -3.66 6.01
CA ARG A 91 -2.43 -4.90 6.73
C ARG A 91 -2.40 -4.76 8.25
N THR A 92 -1.53 -3.89 8.77
CA THR A 92 -1.25 -3.81 10.21
C THR A 92 -1.80 -2.52 10.81
N LEU A 93 -1.55 -1.37 10.18
CA LEU A 93 -1.94 -0.08 10.75
C LEU A 93 -3.39 0.29 10.42
N PHE A 94 -3.81 0.09 9.18
CA PHE A 94 -5.14 0.45 8.68
C PHE A 94 -5.79 -0.73 7.98
N ALA A 95 -5.83 -1.87 8.69
CA ALA A 95 -6.53 -3.06 8.22
C ALA A 95 -8.01 -2.76 7.96
N ASP A 96 -8.51 -3.12 6.79
CA ASP A 96 -9.93 -3.08 6.49
C ASP A 96 -10.62 -4.39 6.93
N SER A 97 -11.96 -4.37 6.98
CA SER A 97 -12.75 -5.57 7.27
C SER A 97 -12.66 -6.64 6.18
N GLY A 98 -12.15 -6.30 4.99
CA GLY A 98 -11.94 -7.22 3.88
C GLY A 98 -10.72 -8.12 4.09
N GLY A 99 -9.68 -7.63 4.78
CA GLY A 99 -8.52 -8.38 5.26
C GLY A 99 -7.64 -9.03 4.19
N LYS A 100 -7.93 -8.80 2.91
CA LYS A 100 -7.34 -9.55 1.77
C LYS A 100 -6.50 -8.69 0.83
N LEU A 101 -6.71 -7.38 0.85
CA LEU A 101 -6.21 -6.46 -0.17
C LEU A 101 -5.42 -5.31 0.47
N ALA A 102 -4.29 -4.97 -0.14
CA ALA A 102 -3.62 -3.71 0.07
C ALA A 102 -4.22 -2.68 -0.89
N HIS A 103 -4.95 -1.69 -0.38
CA HIS A 103 -5.60 -0.69 -1.22
C HIS A 103 -4.56 0.25 -1.84
N TRP A 104 -4.73 0.59 -3.12
CA TRP A 104 -3.81 1.44 -3.88
C TRP A 104 -3.55 2.81 -3.24
N CYS A 105 -4.55 3.37 -2.55
CA CYS A 105 -4.44 4.68 -1.92
C CYS A 105 -3.23 4.78 -0.96
N TRP A 106 -2.86 3.70 -0.28
CA TRP A 106 -1.72 3.68 0.63
C TRP A 106 -0.38 3.68 -0.12
N LEU A 107 -0.30 3.09 -1.31
CA LEU A 107 0.90 3.21 -2.14
C LEU A 107 1.02 4.65 -2.68
N LYS A 108 -0.09 5.26 -3.09
CA LYS A 108 -0.15 6.66 -3.51
C LYS A 108 0.19 7.62 -2.35
N ALA A 109 -0.20 7.30 -1.12
CA ALA A 109 0.17 8.07 0.07
C ALA A 109 1.69 8.17 0.23
N LEU A 110 2.40 7.05 0.02
CA LEU A 110 3.85 7.00 0.15
C LEU A 110 4.55 7.92 -0.85
N THR A 111 4.01 8.11 -2.06
CA THR A 111 4.62 9.03 -3.03
C THR A 111 4.51 10.49 -2.58
N VAL A 112 3.44 10.86 -1.87
CA VAL A 112 3.29 12.21 -1.30
C VAL A 112 4.27 12.42 -0.16
N LEU A 113 4.46 11.40 0.69
CA LEU A 113 5.37 11.46 1.83
C LEU A 113 6.84 11.53 1.43
N GLU A 114 7.23 10.92 0.31
CA GLU A 114 8.60 11.02 -0.24
C GLU A 114 8.97 12.45 -0.70
N HIS A 115 8.00 13.35 -0.82
CA HIS A 115 8.19 14.73 -1.31
C HIS A 115 7.94 15.81 -0.25
N ARG A 116 7.71 15.43 1.01
CA ARG A 116 7.66 16.36 2.16
C ARG A 116 9.01 16.43 2.85
#